data_AF-A0A972MLL5-F1
#
_entry.id   AF-A0A972MLL5-F1
#
_cell.length_a   1.000
_cell.length_b   1.000
_cell.length_c   1.000
_cell.angle_alpha   90.00
_cell.angle_beta   90.00
_cell.angle_gamma   90.00
#
_symmetry.space_group_name_H-M   'P 1'
#
loop_
_entity.id
_entity.type
_entity.pdbx_description
1 polymer ?
#
loop_
_entity_poly.entity_id
_entity_poly.type
_entity_poly.pdbx_seq_one_letter_code
_entity_poly.pdbx_strand_id
1 'polypeptide(L)'
;MEEGKIFHSFNKCLLSHPNKPMHIHISNVWKTALSFFEKDEINDEILKNLLTIIAFAHDFGKATDYFQQYIKGDKSLKNKPETRHAHIGGLLGFYLTEKYLESKNIDNPFLKILAYILPKRHHSD
;
A
#
# COMPACT_ATOMS: atom_id res chain seq x y z
N MET A 1 32.18 -16.72 11.27
CA MET A 1 31.86 -16.14 9.94
C MET A 1 30.39 -16.40 9.64
N GLU A 2 29.47 -15.64 10.25
CA GLU A 2 28.03 -15.88 10.02
C GLU A 2 27.14 -14.64 10.19
N GLU A 3 27.71 -13.45 10.41
CA GLU A 3 26.93 -12.21 10.54
C GLU A 3 26.82 -11.43 9.21
N GLY A 4 27.67 -11.76 8.22
CA GLY A 4 27.71 -11.09 6.91
C GLY A 4 26.71 -11.58 5.87
N LYS A 5 25.96 -12.67 6.13
CA LYS A 5 24.96 -13.21 5.19
C LYS A 5 23.55 -12.68 5.42
N ILE A 6 23.23 -12.22 6.63
CA ILE A 6 21.90 -11.69 6.96
C ILE A 6 21.71 -10.29 6.34
N PHE A 7 22.78 -9.48 6.28
CA PHE A 7 22.73 -8.15 5.67
C PHE A 7 22.83 -8.12 4.13
N HIS A 8 23.24 -9.22 3.48
CA HIS A 8 23.33 -9.28 2.01
C HIS A 8 21.96 -9.43 1.32
N SER A 9 20.87 -9.71 2.06
CA SER A 9 19.53 -9.87 1.47
C SER A 9 18.69 -8.58 1.45
N PHE A 10 19.17 -7.46 2.00
CA PHE A 10 18.45 -6.18 1.99
C PHE A 10 18.66 -5.35 0.71
N ASN A 11 19.39 -5.89 -0.28
CA ASN A 11 19.58 -5.25 -1.58
C ASN A 11 18.63 -5.79 -2.68
N LYS A 12 17.46 -6.31 -2.29
CA LYS A 12 16.35 -6.55 -3.23
C LYS A 12 15.45 -5.32 -3.21
N CYS A 13 15.67 -4.41 -4.17
CA CYS A 13 14.73 -3.31 -4.42
C CYS A 13 13.31 -3.90 -4.55
N LEU A 14 12.39 -3.51 -3.66
CA LEU A 14 11.00 -3.97 -3.70
C LEU A 14 10.35 -3.48 -4.99
N LEU A 15 9.69 -4.38 -5.69
CA LEU A 15 9.03 -4.11 -6.96
C LEU A 15 7.52 -3.98 -6.77
N SER A 16 6.91 -2.95 -7.36
CA SER A 16 5.44 -2.92 -7.52
C SER A 16 4.98 -3.55 -8.83
N HIS A 17 5.86 -3.53 -9.85
CA HIS A 17 5.73 -4.16 -11.17
C HIS A 17 7.10 -4.71 -11.57
N PRO A 18 7.20 -5.66 -12.53
CA PRO A 18 8.47 -6.31 -12.88
C PRO A 18 9.64 -5.34 -13.13
N ASN A 19 9.37 -4.16 -13.69
CA ASN A 19 10.36 -3.13 -14.01
C ASN A 19 10.19 -1.83 -13.21
N LYS A 20 9.41 -1.84 -12.12
CA LYS A 20 9.08 -0.61 -11.38
C LYS A 20 9.34 -0.77 -9.88
N PRO A 21 10.27 0.02 -9.31
CA PRO A 21 10.46 0.08 -7.87
C PRO A 21 9.20 0.56 -7.14
N MET A 22 8.91 -0.07 -6.01
CA MET A 22 7.72 0.21 -5.20
C MET A 22 7.69 1.65 -4.67
N HIS A 23 8.83 2.17 -4.20
CA HIS A 23 8.91 3.55 -3.69
C HIS A 23 8.59 4.60 -4.76
N ILE A 24 9.06 4.39 -6.02
CA ILE A 24 8.71 5.25 -7.15
C ILE A 24 7.22 5.16 -7.46
N HIS A 25 6.67 3.94 -7.45
CA HIS A 25 5.25 3.74 -7.71
C HIS A 25 4.35 4.43 -6.69
N ILE A 26 4.59 4.22 -5.40
CA ILE A 26 3.82 4.83 -4.31
C ILE A 26 3.94 6.35 -4.37
N SER A 27 5.14 6.90 -4.58
CA SER A 27 5.33 8.35 -4.70
C SER A 27 4.53 8.93 -5.85
N ASN A 28 4.51 8.27 -7.01
CA ASN A 28 3.73 8.74 -8.16
C ASN A 28 2.23 8.66 -7.91
N VAL A 29 1.73 7.55 -7.34
CA VAL A 29 0.30 7.40 -6.99
C VAL A 29 -0.12 8.50 -6.01
N TRP A 30 0.67 8.75 -4.97
CA TRP A 30 0.40 9.80 -3.99
C TRP A 30 0.37 11.20 -4.62
N LYS A 31 1.36 11.54 -5.45
CA LYS A 31 1.41 12.83 -6.17
C LYS A 31 0.20 13.01 -7.09
N THR A 32 -0.16 11.97 -7.85
CA THR A 32 -1.35 12.00 -8.70
C THR A 32 -2.62 12.19 -7.88
N ALA A 33 -2.78 11.43 -6.80
CA ALA A 33 -3.93 11.55 -5.90
C ALA A 33 -4.06 12.96 -5.31
N LEU A 34 -2.96 13.53 -4.82
CA LEU A 34 -2.93 14.92 -4.33
C LEU A 34 -3.29 15.93 -5.41
N SER A 35 -2.80 15.74 -6.64
CA SER A 35 -3.12 16.66 -7.74
C SER A 35 -4.62 16.68 -8.08
N PHE A 36 -5.32 15.54 -7.98
CA PHE A 36 -6.77 15.50 -8.14
C PHE A 36 -7.49 16.17 -6.97
N PHE A 37 -7.04 15.89 -5.74
CA PHE A 37 -7.60 16.49 -4.53
C PHE A 37 -7.52 18.03 -4.55
N GLU A 38 -6.39 18.57 -5.01
CA GLU A 38 -6.16 20.01 -5.14
C GLU A 38 -6.94 20.60 -6.32
N LYS A 39 -7.01 19.89 -7.45
CA LYS A 39 -7.78 20.32 -8.63
C LYS A 39 -9.28 20.42 -8.35
N ASP A 40 -9.82 19.49 -7.54
CA ASP A 40 -11.24 19.47 -7.18
C ASP A 40 -11.56 20.43 -6.01
N GLU A 41 -10.58 21.26 -5.60
CA GLU A 41 -10.70 22.28 -4.54
C GLU A 41 -11.22 21.71 -3.22
N ILE A 42 -10.92 20.44 -2.93
CA ILE A 42 -11.37 19.78 -1.70
C ILE A 42 -10.58 20.37 -0.51
N ASN A 43 -11.30 21.00 0.42
CA ASN A 43 -10.70 21.60 1.62
C ASN A 43 -11.05 20.81 2.89
N ASP A 44 -10.60 19.54 2.93
CA ASP A 44 -10.80 18.66 4.09
C ASP A 44 -9.49 17.94 4.44
N GLU A 45 -8.88 18.33 5.56
CA GLU A 45 -7.61 17.77 6.03
C GLU A 45 -7.73 16.29 6.42
N ILE A 46 -8.89 15.86 6.93
CA ILE A 46 -9.15 14.45 7.27
C ILE A 46 -9.14 13.60 6.01
N LEU A 47 -9.84 14.05 4.95
CA LEU A 47 -9.87 13.35 3.67
C LEU A 47 -8.50 13.37 2.98
N LYS A 48 -7.73 14.46 3.07
CA LYS A 48 -6.37 14.54 2.50
C LYS A 48 -5.41 13.53 3.18
N ASN A 49 -5.47 13.41 4.50
CA ASN A 49 -4.68 12.44 5.24
C ASN A 49 -5.14 11.00 4.96
N LEU A 50 -6.46 10.78 4.87
CA LEU A 50 -7.01 9.48 4.49
C LEU A 50 -6.54 9.04 3.10
N LEU A 51 -6.56 9.96 2.13
CA LEU A 51 -6.04 9.73 0.77
C LEU A 51 -4.55 9.34 0.80
N THR A 52 -3.75 10.00 1.64
CA THR A 52 -2.33 9.69 1.81
C THR A 52 -2.12 8.30 2.40
N ILE A 53 -2.89 7.92 3.43
CA ILE A 53 -2.86 6.58 4.03
C ILE A 53 -3.21 5.51 2.99
N ILE A 54 -4.28 5.72 2.23
CA ILE A 54 -4.72 4.77 1.20
C ILE A 54 -3.69 4.65 0.08
N ALA A 55 -3.16 5.77 -0.42
CA ALA A 55 -2.14 5.79 -1.46
C ALA A 55 -0.85 5.08 -1.02
N PHE A 56 -0.49 5.17 0.27
CA PHE A 56 0.63 4.42 0.83
C PHE A 56 0.31 2.93 0.97
N ALA A 57 -0.85 2.59 1.51
CA ALA A 57 -1.19 1.22 1.91
C ALA A 57 -1.61 0.31 0.75
N HIS A 58 -2.17 0.86 -0.36
CA HIS A 58 -2.83 0.07 -1.41
C HIS A 58 -2.01 -1.14 -1.88
N ASP A 59 -0.73 -0.90 -2.17
CA ASP A 59 0.21 -1.87 -2.72
C ASP A 59 1.15 -2.48 -1.66
N PHE A 60 0.94 -2.20 -0.37
CA PHE A 60 1.87 -2.64 0.67
C PHE A 60 2.05 -4.16 0.70
N GLY A 61 0.99 -4.92 0.41
CA GLY A 61 1.06 -6.39 0.32
C GLY A 61 2.03 -6.91 -0.75
N LYS A 62 2.43 -6.08 -1.73
CA LYS A 62 3.45 -6.44 -2.72
C LYS A 62 4.84 -6.58 -2.10
N ALA A 63 5.07 -6.02 -0.92
CA ALA A 63 6.34 -6.16 -0.20
C ALA A 63 6.56 -7.55 0.40
N THR A 64 5.54 -8.43 0.42
CA THR A 64 5.68 -9.80 0.92
C THR A 64 6.61 -10.64 0.04
N ASP A 65 7.30 -11.60 0.64
CA ASP A 65 8.21 -12.49 -0.09
C ASP A 65 7.48 -13.29 -1.17
N TYR A 66 6.28 -13.79 -0.90
CA TYR A 66 5.46 -14.49 -1.88
C TYR A 66 5.14 -13.62 -3.11
N PHE A 67 4.73 -12.36 -2.89
CA PHE A 67 4.45 -11.46 -3.99
C PHE A 67 5.73 -11.05 -4.74
N GLN A 68 6.83 -10.83 -4.02
CA GLN A 68 8.13 -10.50 -4.63
C GLN A 68 8.70 -11.67 -5.45
N GLN A 69 8.50 -12.92 -5.03
CA GLN A 69 8.89 -14.09 -5.83
C GLN A 69 8.03 -14.19 -7.09
N TYR A 70 6.71 -14.02 -6.96
CA TYR A 70 5.78 -14.01 -8.09
C TYR A 70 6.14 -12.95 -9.13
N ILE A 71 6.28 -11.68 -8.71
CA ILE A 71 6.53 -10.56 -9.63
C ILE A 71 7.91 -10.62 -10.30
N LYS A 72 8.85 -11.35 -9.70
CA LYS A 72 10.20 -11.60 -10.26
C LYS A 72 10.24 -12.80 -11.21
N GLY A 73 9.12 -13.48 -11.43
CA GLY A 73 8.97 -14.47 -12.49
C GLY A 73 8.58 -15.88 -12.05
N ASP A 74 8.36 -16.13 -10.75
CA ASP A 74 7.84 -17.44 -10.32
C ASP A 74 6.35 -17.57 -10.67
N LYS A 75 6.09 -18.11 -11.87
CA LYS A 75 4.74 -18.33 -12.38
C LYS A 75 3.97 -19.39 -11.59
N SER A 76 4.64 -20.23 -10.79
CA SER A 76 3.96 -21.23 -9.95
C SER A 76 3.13 -20.58 -8.83
N LEU A 77 3.44 -19.32 -8.50
CA LEU A 77 2.71 -18.53 -7.50
C LEU A 77 1.52 -17.77 -8.09
N LYS A 78 1.34 -17.77 -9.42
CA LYS A 78 0.22 -17.08 -10.05
C LYS A 78 -1.12 -17.60 -9.51
N ASN A 79 -2.03 -16.67 -9.20
CA ASN A 79 -3.37 -16.93 -8.64
C ASN A 79 -3.40 -17.60 -7.26
N LYS A 80 -2.25 -17.78 -6.60
CA LYS A 80 -2.23 -18.30 -5.23
C LYS A 80 -2.77 -17.26 -4.23
N PRO A 81 -3.44 -17.69 -3.14
CA PRO A 81 -3.93 -16.76 -2.11
C PRO A 81 -2.85 -15.82 -1.57
N GLU A 82 -1.62 -16.29 -1.47
CA GLU A 82 -0.45 -15.59 -0.95
C GLU A 82 -0.01 -14.43 -1.86
N THR A 83 -0.40 -14.42 -3.14
CA THR A 83 -0.14 -13.29 -4.05
C THR A 83 -1.28 -12.27 -4.06
N ARG A 84 -2.31 -12.42 -3.22
CA ARG A 84 -3.42 -11.46 -3.09
C ARG A 84 -3.01 -10.28 -2.20
N HIS A 85 -2.19 -9.38 -2.75
CA HIS A 85 -1.60 -8.26 -2.01
C HIS A 85 -2.63 -7.27 -1.42
N ALA A 86 -3.75 -7.04 -2.09
CA ALA A 86 -4.72 -6.02 -1.69
C ALA A 86 -5.36 -6.27 -0.32
N HIS A 87 -5.42 -7.51 0.17
CA HIS A 87 -5.94 -7.80 1.51
C HIS A 87 -5.04 -7.20 2.60
N ILE A 88 -3.73 -7.36 2.45
CA ILE A 88 -2.74 -6.81 3.37
C ILE A 88 -2.77 -5.28 3.28
N GLY A 89 -2.87 -4.73 2.07
CA GLY A 89 -3.02 -3.29 1.88
C GLY A 89 -4.27 -2.72 2.57
N GLY A 90 -5.41 -3.39 2.46
CA GLY A 90 -6.64 -3.01 3.17
C GLY A 90 -6.51 -3.08 4.68
N LEU A 91 -5.91 -4.14 5.22
CA LEU A 91 -5.69 -4.25 6.67
C LEU A 91 -4.78 -3.14 7.20
N LEU A 92 -3.70 -2.82 6.47
CA LEU A 92 -2.82 -1.72 6.84
C LEU A 92 -3.53 -0.37 6.75
N GLY A 93 -4.31 -0.13 5.68
CA GLY A 93 -5.12 1.07 5.52
C GLY A 93 -6.08 1.27 6.69
N PHE A 94 -6.82 0.21 7.07
CA PHE A 94 -7.68 0.22 8.25
C PHE A 94 -6.93 0.63 9.52
N TYR A 95 -5.82 -0.04 9.81
CA TYR A 95 -5.05 0.17 11.03
C TYR A 95 -4.46 1.58 11.12
N LEU A 96 -3.87 2.08 10.04
CA LEU A 96 -3.30 3.42 9.99
C LEU A 96 -4.38 4.50 10.11
N THR A 97 -5.52 4.30 9.46
CA THR A 97 -6.67 5.22 9.60
C THR A 97 -7.22 5.21 11.02
N GLU A 98 -7.31 4.06 11.67
CA GLU A 98 -7.69 3.98 13.09
C GLU A 98 -6.75 4.82 13.97
N LYS A 99 -5.43 4.63 13.84
CA LYS A 99 -4.45 5.41 14.61
C LYS A 99 -4.49 6.90 14.32
N TYR A 100 -4.72 7.26 13.06
CA TYR A 100 -4.90 8.66 12.67
C TYR A 100 -6.14 9.28 13.32
N LEU A 101 -7.30 8.62 13.24
CA LEU A 101 -8.56 9.13 13.78
C LEU A 101 -8.54 9.20 15.31
N GLU A 102 -7.96 8.18 15.99
CA GLU A 102 -7.70 8.20 17.43
C GLU A 102 -6.88 9.43 17.83
N SER A 103 -5.79 9.74 17.10
CA SER A 103 -4.94 10.90 17.38
C SER A 103 -5.65 12.26 17.22
N LYS A 104 -6.76 12.30 16.49
CA LYS A 104 -7.59 13.49 16.27
C LYS A 104 -8.83 13.51 17.17
N ASN A 105 -9.02 12.52 18.05
CA ASN A 105 -10.25 12.29 18.83
C ASN A 105 -11.52 12.23 17.95
N ILE A 106 -11.42 11.59 16.77
CA ILE A 106 -12.54 11.43 15.83
C ILE A 106 -13.03 9.98 15.89
N ASP A 107 -14.28 9.78 16.26
CA ASP A 107 -14.95 8.48 16.10
C ASP A 107 -15.69 8.44 14.76
N ASN A 108 -15.06 7.81 13.76
CA ASN A 108 -15.66 7.63 12.45
C ASN A 108 -15.36 6.23 11.88
N PRO A 109 -16.16 5.22 12.24
CA PRO A 109 -15.95 3.85 11.77
C PRO A 109 -16.11 3.72 10.25
N PHE A 110 -16.89 4.60 9.61
CA PHE A 110 -17.04 4.60 8.15
C PHE A 110 -15.71 4.87 7.44
N LEU A 111 -14.92 5.86 7.90
CA LEU A 111 -13.62 6.16 7.30
C LEU A 111 -12.61 5.00 7.47
N LYS A 112 -12.64 4.31 8.62
CA LYS A 112 -11.81 3.09 8.84
C LYS A 112 -12.15 2.00 7.83
N ILE A 113 -13.44 1.72 7.64
CA ILE A 113 -13.91 0.72 6.67
C ILE A 113 -13.63 1.16 5.23
N LEU A 114 -13.76 2.45 4.91
CA LEU A 114 -13.42 2.98 3.60
C LEU A 114 -11.93 2.77 3.28
N ALA A 115 -11.05 3.03 4.26
CA ALA A 115 -9.61 2.79 4.15
C ALA A 115 -9.23 1.30 4.02
N TYR A 116 -10.12 0.38 4.43
CA TYR A 116 -9.98 -1.04 4.15
C TYR A 116 -10.41 -1.40 2.74
N ILE A 117 -11.62 -0.94 2.34
CA ILE A 117 -12.27 -1.36 1.10
C ILE A 117 -11.52 -0.82 -0.13
N LEU A 118 -11.10 0.45 -0.11
CA LEU A 118 -10.48 1.08 -1.28
C LEU A 118 -9.17 0.37 -1.68
N PRO A 119 -8.18 0.17 -0.80
CA PRO A 119 -7.06 -0.73 -1.04
C PRO A 119 -7.48 -2.16 -1.36
N LYS A 120 -8.51 -2.72 -0.74
CA LYS A 120 -8.89 -4.11 -1.06
C LYS A 120 -9.40 -4.27 -2.49
N ARG A 121 -10.03 -3.23 -3.04
CA ARG A 121 -10.68 -3.25 -4.37
C ARG A 121 -9.90 -2.53 -5.46
N HIS A 122 -8.71 -2.03 -5.18
CA HIS A 122 -7.92 -1.24 -6.14
C HIS A 122 -7.30 -2.05 -7.29
N HIS A 123 -7.47 -3.38 -7.30
CA HIS A 123 -6.87 -4.24 -8.31
C HIS A 123 -7.24 -3.78 -9.72
N SER A 124 -6.18 -3.45 -10.46
CA SER A 124 -6.13 -3.32 -11.90
C SER A 124 -5.49 -4.61 -12.41
N ASP A 125 -6.27 -5.67 -12.57
CA ASP A 125 -5.91 -6.91 -13.28
C ASP A 125 -7.18 -7.58 -13.81
#